data_AF-A0AAC8W4R1-F1
#
_entry.id   AF-A0AAC8W4R1-F1
#
_cell.length_a   1.000
_cell.length_b   1.000
_cell.length_c   1.000
_cell.angle_alpha   90.00
_cell.angle_beta   90.00
_cell.angle_gamma   90.00
#
_symmetry.space_group_name_H-M   'P 1'
#
loop_
_entity.id
_entity.type
_entity.pdbx_description
1 polymer ?
#
loop_
_entity_poly.entity_id
_entity_poly.type
_entity_poly.pdbx_seq_one_letter_code
_entity_poly.pdbx_strand_id
1 'polypeptide(L)'
;MTHIAPTAVASSLDALAVQIQQLAKNPSQQAAAQTAALADRFSDLARMLRAVDFRRGVWLGQAAETVRSRSSGRPFVSYSAEELVGLAVILQTAAGFARKAVQQHRPSSGRIGGGDAA
;
A
#
# COMPACT_ATOMS: atom_id res chain seq x y z
N MET A 1 5.89 16.02 -15.16
CA MET A 1 5.65 14.64 -14.70
C MET A 1 6.28 14.49 -13.32
N THR A 2 5.49 14.39 -12.26
CA THR A 2 6.01 14.28 -10.88
C THR A 2 6.59 12.89 -10.68
N HIS A 3 7.91 12.78 -10.49
CA HIS A 3 8.57 11.50 -10.23
C HIS A 3 8.22 11.03 -8.82
N ILE A 4 7.43 9.96 -8.69
CA ILE A 4 7.04 9.44 -7.38
C ILE A 4 8.19 8.57 -6.86
N ALA A 5 8.79 8.97 -5.75
CA ALA A 5 9.83 8.19 -5.10
C ALA A 5 9.25 6.89 -4.50
N PRO A 6 9.72 5.70 -4.87
CA PRO A 6 9.16 4.44 -4.36
C PRO A 6 9.27 4.28 -2.84
N THR A 7 10.28 4.90 -2.21
CA THR A 7 10.44 4.96 -0.76
C THR A 7 9.29 5.70 -0.07
N ALA A 8 8.84 6.82 -0.63
CA ALA A 8 7.73 7.60 -0.08
C ALA A 8 6.40 6.84 -0.16
N VAL A 9 6.20 6.07 -1.25
CA VAL A 9 5.03 5.19 -1.40
C VAL A 9 5.04 4.09 -0.34
N ALA A 10 6.19 3.44 -0.12
CA ALA A 10 6.34 2.42 0.92
C ALA A 10 5.99 2.96 2.31
N SER A 11 6.58 4.10 2.71
CA SER A 11 6.30 4.71 4.02
C SER A 11 4.84 5.09 4.20
N SER A 12 4.18 5.58 3.14
CA SER A 12 2.76 5.94 3.19
C SER A 12 1.86 4.71 3.33
N LEU A 13 2.22 3.60 2.67
CA LEU A 13 1.54 2.30 2.81
C LEU A 13 1.68 1.75 4.23
N ASP A 14 2.88 1.79 4.82
CA ASP A 14 3.08 1.37 6.22
C ASP A 14 2.30 2.22 7.20
N ALA A 15 2.31 3.55 7.02
CA ALA A 15 1.59 4.47 7.89
C ALA A 15 0.08 4.19 7.88
N LEU A 16 -0.48 3.91 6.70
CA LEU A 16 -1.89 3.53 6.59
C LEU A 16 -2.14 2.16 7.24
N ALA A 17 -1.23 1.18 7.08
CA ALA A 17 -1.35 -0.11 7.74
C ALA A 17 -1.38 0.02 9.26
N VAL A 18 -0.52 0.86 9.84
CA VAL A 18 -0.51 1.14 11.28
C VAL A 18 -1.82 1.79 11.73
N GLN A 19 -2.36 2.74 10.97
CA GLN A 19 -3.67 3.35 11.29
C GLN A 19 -4.78 2.31 11.34
N ILE A 20 -4.82 1.39 10.38
CA ILE A 20 -5.80 0.29 10.34
C ILE A 20 -5.61 -0.67 11.51
N GLN A 21 -4.36 -0.98 11.89
CA GLN A 21 -4.09 -1.80 13.08
C GLN A 21 -4.56 -1.13 14.37
N GLN A 22 -4.47 0.20 14.48
CA GLN A 22 -5.06 0.90 15.63
C GLN A 22 -6.59 0.85 15.60
N LEU A 23 -7.20 0.99 14.42
CA LEU A 23 -8.64 0.84 14.26
C LEU A 23 -9.12 -0.58 14.63
N ALA A 24 -8.32 -1.60 14.34
CA ALA A 24 -8.60 -2.99 14.69
C ALA A 24 -8.71 -3.24 16.21
N LYS A 25 -8.15 -2.35 17.04
CA LYS A 25 -8.31 -2.42 18.50
C LYS A 25 -9.71 -2.01 18.97
N ASN A 26 -10.40 -1.18 18.19
CA ASN A 26 -11.74 -0.67 18.48
C ASN A 26 -12.62 -0.65 17.21
N PRO A 27 -12.94 -1.81 16.63
CA PRO A 27 -13.60 -1.90 15.32
C PRO A 27 -15.03 -1.35 15.32
N SER A 28 -15.69 -1.29 16.48
CA SER A 28 -17.05 -0.75 16.62
C SER A 28 -17.15 0.77 16.42
N GLN A 29 -16.03 1.50 16.42
CA GLN A 29 -16.03 2.96 16.19
C GLN A 29 -16.08 3.34 14.71
N GLN A 30 -16.09 2.37 13.80
CA GLN A 30 -16.16 2.60 12.37
C GLN A 30 -17.52 3.18 11.96
N ALA A 31 -17.47 4.24 11.16
CA ALA A 31 -18.62 4.80 10.46
C ALA A 31 -18.42 4.70 8.94
N ALA A 32 -19.51 4.60 8.18
CA ALA A 32 -19.47 4.50 6.72
C ALA A 32 -18.60 5.59 6.06
N ALA A 33 -18.69 6.83 6.55
CA ALA A 33 -17.87 7.95 6.07
C ALA A 33 -16.37 7.76 6.34
N GLN A 34 -16.00 7.19 7.49
CA GLN A 34 -14.60 6.90 7.81
C GLN A 34 -14.06 5.76 6.93
N THR A 35 -14.88 4.73 6.69
CA THR A 35 -14.54 3.63 5.78
C THR A 35 -14.41 4.13 4.33
N ALA A 36 -15.24 5.07 3.89
CA ALA A 36 -15.12 5.70 2.57
C ALA A 36 -13.79 6.47 2.43
N ALA A 37 -13.45 7.29 3.43
CA ALA A 37 -12.17 8.00 3.46
C ALA A 37 -10.96 7.04 3.47
N LEU A 38 -11.09 5.88 4.12
CA LEU A 38 -10.07 4.82 4.08
C LEU A 38 -9.93 4.25 2.65
N ALA A 39 -11.04 4.00 1.97
CA ALA A 39 -11.04 3.51 0.59
C ALA A 39 -10.39 4.50 -0.39
N ASP A 40 -10.61 5.80 -0.19
CA ASP A 40 -9.98 6.85 -0.99
C ASP A 40 -8.46 6.86 -0.82
N ARG A 41 -7.98 6.79 0.42
CA ARG A 41 -6.54 6.68 0.72
C ARG A 41 -5.91 5.42 0.12
N PHE A 42 -6.60 4.29 0.20
CA PHE A 42 -6.19 3.05 -0.48
C PHE A 42 -6.07 3.23 -1.99
N SER A 43 -7.06 3.87 -2.60
CA SER A 43 -7.11 4.11 -4.06
C SER A 43 -5.98 5.04 -4.52
N ASP A 44 -5.69 6.08 -3.76
CA ASP A 44 -4.58 6.99 -4.05
C ASP A 44 -3.22 6.28 -3.93
N LEU A 45 -3.03 5.47 -2.88
CA LEU A 45 -1.80 4.66 -2.72
C LEU A 45 -1.67 3.59 -3.80
N ALA A 46 -2.77 2.98 -4.24
CA ALA A 46 -2.78 2.07 -5.38
C ALA A 46 -2.35 2.77 -6.68
N ARG A 47 -2.81 4.02 -6.90
CA ARG A 47 -2.40 4.84 -8.05
C ARG A 47 -0.91 5.16 -8.00
N MET A 48 -0.41 5.56 -6.83
CA MET A 48 1.02 5.83 -6.62
C MET A 48 1.87 4.57 -6.82
N LEU A 49 1.43 3.43 -6.27
CA LEU A 49 2.12 2.16 -6.44
C LEU A 49 2.10 1.70 -7.90
N ARG A 50 1.02 1.96 -8.64
CA ARG A 50 0.93 1.65 -10.08
C ARG A 50 1.98 2.39 -10.91
N ALA A 51 2.35 3.60 -10.50
CA ALA A 51 3.42 4.36 -11.14
C ALA A 51 4.83 3.76 -10.88
N VAL A 52 4.98 2.97 -9.82
CA VAL A 52 6.23 2.28 -9.46
C VAL A 52 6.26 0.87 -10.04
N ASP A 53 5.18 0.10 -9.83
CA ASP A 53 4.96 -1.25 -10.33
C ASP A 53 3.48 -1.37 -10.70
N PHE A 54 3.22 -1.38 -12.01
CA PHE A 54 1.87 -1.38 -12.56
C PHE A 54 1.04 -2.56 -12.04
N ARG A 55 1.60 -3.77 -12.06
CA ARG A 55 0.89 -5.01 -11.69
C ARG A 55 0.49 -4.97 -10.22
N ARG A 56 1.41 -4.54 -9.34
CA ARG A 56 1.13 -4.46 -7.89
C ARG A 56 0.17 -3.33 -7.55
N GLY A 57 0.23 -2.20 -8.27
CA GLY A 57 -0.74 -1.12 -8.13
C GLY A 57 -2.15 -1.50 -8.59
N VAL A 58 -2.29 -2.29 -9.67
CA VAL A 58 -3.60 -2.84 -10.08
C VAL A 58 -4.18 -3.77 -9.02
N TRP A 59 -3.36 -4.70 -8.49
CA TRP A 59 -3.78 -5.60 -7.41
C TRP A 59 -4.24 -4.84 -6.16
N LEU A 60 -3.47 -3.83 -5.72
CA LEU A 60 -3.88 -3.01 -4.57
C LEU A 60 -5.15 -2.20 -4.87
N GLY A 61 -5.35 -1.76 -6.11
CA GLY A 61 -6.57 -1.08 -6.54
C GLY A 61 -7.82 -1.95 -6.44
N GLN A 62 -7.73 -3.26 -6.70
CA GLN A 62 -8.84 -4.20 -6.51
C GLN A 62 -9.21 -4.34 -5.02
N ALA A 63 -8.21 -4.36 -4.13
CA ALA A 63 -8.44 -4.35 -2.69
C ALA A 63 -9.11 -3.04 -2.25
N ALA A 64 -8.68 -1.89 -2.79
CA ALA A 64 -9.30 -0.59 -2.53
C ALA A 64 -10.80 -0.56 -2.88
N GLU A 65 -11.18 -1.18 -4.00
CA GLU A 65 -12.58 -1.27 -4.42
C GLU A 65 -13.43 -2.10 -3.46
N THR A 66 -12.85 -3.13 -2.84
CA THR A 66 -13.55 -3.92 -1.80
C THR A 66 -13.84 -3.06 -0.57
N VAL A 67 -12.89 -2.21 -0.16
CA VAL A 67 -13.09 -1.23 0.93
C VAL A 67 -14.15 -0.20 0.57
N ARG A 68 -14.13 0.30 -0.67
CA ARG A 68 -15.13 1.24 -1.17
C ARG A 68 -16.53 0.63 -1.17
N SER A 69 -16.69 -0.57 -1.72
CA SER A 69 -17.96 -1.30 -1.74
C SER A 69 -18.54 -1.45 -0.34
N ARG A 70 -17.71 -1.81 0.66
CA ARG A 70 -18.13 -1.90 2.07
C ARG A 70 -18.66 -0.57 2.61
N SER A 71 -18.00 0.55 2.29
CA SER A 71 -18.41 1.88 2.76
C SER A 71 -19.77 2.33 2.21
N SER A 72 -20.14 1.86 1.01
CA SER A 72 -21.40 2.20 0.33
C SER A 72 -22.55 1.21 0.57
N GLY A 73 -22.25 0.03 1.14
CA GLY A 73 -23.24 -1.02 1.38
C GLY A 73 -24.34 -0.58 2.35
N ARG A 74 -25.58 -0.99 2.08
CA ARG A 74 -26.75 -0.73 2.94
C ARG A 74 -27.43 -2.05 3.33
N PRO A 75 -27.60 -2.36 4.63
CA PRO A 75 -27.11 -1.60 5.79
C PRO A 75 -25.57 -1.60 5.88
N PHE A 76 -25.01 -0.58 6.53
CA PHE A 76 -23.57 -0.51 6.76
C PHE A 76 -23.14 -1.63 7.72
N VAL A 77 -22.08 -2.35 7.35
CA VAL A 77 -21.46 -3.38 8.18
C VAL A 77 -20.02 -2.96 8.40
N SER A 78 -19.63 -2.76 9.66
CA SER A 78 -18.24 -2.47 10.02
C SER A 78 -17.35 -3.68 9.76
N TYR A 79 -16.07 -3.42 9.49
CA TYR A 79 -15.09 -4.50 9.42
C TYR A 79 -14.86 -5.10 10.81
N SER A 80 -14.72 -6.41 10.88
CA SER A 80 -14.20 -7.08 12.08
C SER A 80 -12.73 -6.73 12.31
N ALA A 81 -12.23 -6.98 13.52
CA ALA A 81 -10.81 -6.79 13.82
C ALA A 81 -9.89 -7.62 12.91
N GLU A 82 -10.29 -8.86 12.59
CA GLU A 82 -9.53 -9.75 11.70
C GLU A 82 -9.50 -9.24 10.26
N GLU A 83 -10.62 -8.74 9.74
CA GLU A 83 -10.66 -8.14 8.41
C GLU A 83 -9.75 -6.91 8.33
N LEU A 84 -9.76 -6.06 9.36
CA LEU A 84 -8.86 -4.90 9.44
C LEU A 84 -7.38 -5.33 9.50
N VAL A 85 -7.05 -6.35 10.28
CA VAL A 85 -5.68 -6.92 10.30
C VAL A 85 -5.29 -7.42 8.91
N GLY A 86 -6.20 -8.10 8.21
CA GLY A 86 -5.99 -8.54 6.83
C GLY A 86 -5.69 -7.37 5.87
N LEU A 87 -6.44 -6.27 5.97
CA LEU A 87 -6.20 -5.05 5.20
C LEU A 87 -4.83 -4.42 5.51
N ALA A 88 -4.41 -4.41 6.79
CA ALA A 88 -3.10 -3.93 7.17
C ALA A 88 -1.96 -4.78 6.58
N VAL A 89 -2.11 -6.11 6.57
CA VAL A 89 -1.14 -7.03 5.96
C VAL A 89 -1.03 -6.81 4.44
N ILE A 90 -2.15 -6.57 3.75
CA ILE A 90 -2.18 -6.22 2.32
C ILE A 90 -1.34 -4.96 2.06
N LEU A 91 -1.51 -3.91 2.87
CA LEU A 91 -0.74 -2.66 2.74
C LEU A 91 0.75 -2.84 3.04
N GLN A 92 1.10 -3.60 4.08
CA GLN A 92 2.51 -3.92 4.40
C GLN A 92 3.17 -4.72 3.28
N THR A 93 2.43 -5.64 2.66
CA THR A 93 2.89 -6.41 1.50
C THR A 93 3.13 -5.48 0.31
N ALA A 94 2.21 -4.54 0.05
CA ALA A 94 2.36 -3.52 -0.98
C ALA A 94 3.59 -2.63 -0.72
N ALA A 95 3.83 -2.22 0.53
CA ALA A 95 5.02 -1.46 0.93
C ALA A 95 6.30 -2.25 0.64
N GLY A 96 6.29 -3.56 0.91
CA GLY A 96 7.38 -4.47 0.55
C GLY A 96 7.71 -4.47 -0.95
N PHE A 97 6.70 -4.44 -1.82
CA PHE A 97 6.91 -4.32 -3.26
C PHE A 97 7.53 -2.97 -3.65
N ALA A 98 7.01 -1.87 -3.11
CA ALA A 98 7.56 -0.54 -3.37
C ALA A 98 9.04 -0.41 -2.95
N ARG A 99 9.44 -1.01 -1.81
CA ARG A 99 10.84 -1.05 -1.37
C ARG A 99 11.72 -1.88 -2.30
N LYS A 100 11.24 -3.04 -2.77
CA LYS A 100 11.99 -3.90 -3.70
C LYS A 100 12.22 -3.21 -5.05
N ALA A 101 11.27 -2.40 -5.51
CA ALA A 101 11.43 -1.61 -6.73
C ALA A 101 12.63 -0.64 -6.63
N VAL A 102 12.89 -0.04 -5.45
CA VAL A 102 14.09 0.80 -5.22
C VAL A 102 15.38 0.01 -5.44
N GLN A 103 15.44 -1.23 -4.95
CA GLN A 103 16.63 -2.06 -5.05
C GLN A 103 16.94 -2.47 -6.48
N GLN A 104 15.91 -2.68 -7.30
CA GLN A 104 16.06 -3.00 -8.73
C GLN A 104 16.52 -1.81 -9.57
N HIS A 105 16.22 -0.57 -9.13
CA HIS A 105 16.62 0.65 -9.82
C HIS A 105 17.99 1.19 -9.37
N ARG A 106 18.64 0.58 -8.36
CA ARG A 106 20.05 0.84 -8.10
C ARG A 106 20.85 0.12 -9.20
N PRO A 107 21.54 0.84 -10.11
CA PRO A 107 22.53 0.18 -10.94
C PRO A 107 23.53 -0.47 -10.00
N SER A 108 23.88 -1.73 -10.26
CA SER A 108 24.99 -2.41 -9.59
C SER A 108 26.29 -1.70 -9.98
N SER A 109 26.58 -0.58 -9.32
CA SER A 109 27.83 0.12 -9.42
C SER A 109 28.93 -0.73 -8.78
N GLY A 110 29.82 -1.27 -9.62
CA GLY A 110 31.18 -1.66 -9.21
C GLY A 110 31.47 -3.15 -9.04
N ARG A 111 31.43 -3.93 -10.12
CA ARG A 111 32.37 -5.05 -10.30
C ARG A 111 32.97 -5.00 -11.71
N ILE A 112 33.59 -3.87 -12.04
CA ILE A 112 34.54 -3.74 -13.13
C ILE A 112 35.69 -2.88 -12.60
N GLY A 113 36.89 -3.43 -12.67
CA GLY A 113 38.14 -2.89 -12.13
C GLY A 113 38.81 -4.00 -11.31
N GLY A 114 39.90 -4.61 -11.73
CA GLY A 114 40.82 -4.38 -12.84
C GLY A 114 42.04 -5.22 -12.48
N GLY A 115 42.52 -6.05 -13.40
CA GLY A 115 43.58 -7.00 -13.11
C GLY A 115 43.99 -7.77 -14.35
N ASP A 116 44.18 -7.05 -15.45
CA ASP A 116 45.11 -7.46 -16.48
C ASP A 116 46.07 -6.28 -16.68
N ALA A 117 47.29 -6.46 -16.17
CA ALA A 117 48.54 -5.78 -16.52
C ALA A 117 49.59 -6.04 -15.40
N ALA A 118 50.31 -7.17 -15.51
CA ALA A 118 51.74 -7.34 -15.19
C ALA A 118 52.13 -8.82 -15.28
#